data_AF-A0A8B8BR39-F1
#
_entry.id   AF-A0A8B8BR39-F1
#
_cell.length_a   1.000
_cell.length_b   1.000
_cell.length_c   1.000
_cell.angle_alpha   90.00
_cell.angle_beta   90.00
_cell.angle_gamma   90.00
#
_symmetry.space_group_name_H-M   'P 1'
#
loop_
_entity.id
_entity.type
_entity.pdbx_description
1 polymer ?
#
loop_
_entity_poly.entity_id
_entity_poly.type
_entity_poly.pdbx_seq_one_letter_code
_entity_poly.pdbx_strand_id
1 'polypeptide(L)'
;MTRMVLLVCCCWTILLCLSVQAYENLALHKPAWQSTTHESYAGDRVVAERAVDGLYTDLRWEGGQCAGSALGQRTAEWRVDLGGVRSIHHIFIQYMTGNRVWDENNVYTRSFPGFSVYISNTANKEDGVLCFRDKNYTRATIPNLVNITCSYHGRYVIYYNNRTHPPYYTYALNHLCEVEVYGCPSPGYYGKNCSLECPQNCQDGYCDIVEGTCLDCKPGYIGSRCNQECQTGVYRANCLGNCSLTCVHPMKCDRVTGHCNGGCQRGWTGVRCEEEKQETP
;
A
#
# COMPACT_ATOMS: atom_id res chain seq x y z
N MET A 1 31.53 -8.00 -65.70
CA MET A 1 31.53 -6.78 -64.87
C MET A 1 30.10 -6.25 -64.91
N THR A 2 29.27 -6.22 -63.88
CA THR A 2 29.46 -6.27 -62.43
C THR A 2 28.12 -6.73 -61.86
N ARG A 3 28.11 -7.75 -60.98
CA ARG A 3 26.89 -8.19 -60.29
C ARG A 3 26.54 -7.16 -59.22
N MET A 4 25.36 -6.56 -59.29
CA MET A 4 24.82 -5.76 -58.19
C MET A 4 23.77 -6.61 -57.48
N VAL A 5 24.19 -7.29 -56.41
CA VAL A 5 23.29 -7.98 -55.49
C VAL A 5 22.67 -6.90 -54.62
N LEU A 6 21.37 -6.63 -54.82
CA LEU A 6 20.61 -5.76 -53.93
C LEU A 6 20.35 -6.55 -52.63
N LEU A 7 21.15 -6.29 -51.60
CA LEU A 7 20.86 -6.73 -50.24
C LEU A 7 19.70 -5.89 -49.72
N VAL A 8 18.49 -6.46 -49.77
CA VAL A 8 17.33 -5.92 -49.04
C VAL A 8 17.59 -6.22 -47.56
N CYS A 9 18.19 -5.25 -46.88
CA CYS A 9 18.29 -5.26 -45.43
C CYS A 9 16.89 -4.99 -44.88
N CYS A 10 16.17 -6.05 -44.49
CA CYS A 10 14.98 -5.95 -43.67
C CYS A 10 15.37 -5.28 -42.35
N CYS A 11 15.31 -3.95 -42.29
CA CYS A 11 15.25 -3.22 -41.03
C CYS A 11 13.94 -3.60 -40.36
N TRP A 12 13.95 -4.71 -39.64
CA TRP A 12 13.08 -4.91 -38.49
C TRP A 12 13.47 -3.83 -37.48
N THR A 13 12.90 -2.63 -37.63
CA THR A 13 12.74 -1.75 -36.49
C THR A 13 11.80 -2.49 -35.56
N ILE A 14 12.38 -3.30 -34.67
CA ILE A 14 11.70 -3.74 -33.45
C ILE A 14 11.34 -2.44 -32.76
N LEU A 15 10.08 -2.03 -32.92
CA LEU A 15 9.48 -1.03 -32.07
C LEU A 15 9.54 -1.65 -30.68
N LEU A 16 10.61 -1.38 -29.94
CA LEU A 16 10.67 -1.60 -28.52
C LEU A 16 9.56 -0.71 -27.97
N CYS A 17 8.36 -1.29 -27.87
CA CYS A 17 7.27 -0.72 -27.13
C CYS A 17 7.80 -0.66 -25.70
N LEU A 18 8.41 0.47 -25.35
CA LEU A 18 8.74 0.80 -23.98
C LEU A 18 7.43 0.61 -23.24
N SER A 19 7.33 -0.44 -22.43
CA SER A 19 6.11 -0.75 -21.70
C SER A 19 5.81 0.45 -20.81
N VAL A 20 4.90 1.32 -21.25
CA VAL A 20 4.42 2.43 -20.42
C VAL A 20 3.68 1.78 -19.26
N GLN A 21 4.16 2.03 -18.04
CA GLN A 21 3.42 1.59 -16.85
C GLN A 21 2.11 2.39 -16.80
N ALA A 22 0.98 1.71 -16.85
CA ALA A 22 -0.36 2.30 -16.84
C ALA A 22 -0.86 2.57 -15.41
N TYR A 23 0.05 2.85 -14.48
CA TYR A 23 -0.34 3.29 -13.14
C TYR A 23 -0.85 4.73 -13.22
N GLU A 24 -1.96 5.00 -12.53
CA GLU A 24 -2.58 6.33 -12.49
C GLU A 24 -2.35 6.97 -11.12
N ASN A 25 -2.32 8.31 -11.06
CA ASN A 25 -2.34 9.04 -9.79
C ASN A 25 -3.73 8.93 -9.16
N LEU A 26 -3.90 7.97 -8.26
CA LEU A 26 -5.13 7.64 -7.58
C LEU A 26 -5.57 8.72 -6.57
N ALA A 27 -4.64 9.58 -6.14
CA ALA A 27 -4.90 10.64 -5.18
C ALA A 27 -5.44 11.92 -5.83
N LEU A 28 -5.25 12.10 -7.14
CA LEU A 28 -5.64 13.33 -7.85
C LEU A 28 -7.12 13.68 -7.61
N HIS A 29 -7.36 14.90 -7.12
CA HIS A 29 -8.65 15.48 -6.74
C HIS A 29 -9.47 14.64 -5.75
N LYS A 30 -8.81 13.80 -4.95
CA LYS A 30 -9.48 13.03 -3.90
C LYS A 30 -9.68 13.84 -2.62
N PRO A 31 -10.67 13.47 -1.79
CA PRO A 31 -10.83 14.06 -0.48
C PRO A 31 -9.57 13.86 0.37
N ALA A 32 -9.05 14.95 0.93
CA ALA A 32 -7.93 14.93 1.84
C ALA A 32 -8.30 15.55 3.19
N TRP A 33 -7.55 15.22 4.22
CA TRP A 33 -7.74 15.74 5.57
C TRP A 33 -6.38 15.93 6.25
N GLN A 34 -6.30 16.90 7.15
CA GLN A 34 -5.14 17.10 8.00
C GLN A 34 -5.55 17.39 9.45
N SER A 35 -4.73 16.98 10.41
CA SER A 35 -5.06 17.06 11.84
C SER A 35 -5.23 18.47 12.35
N THR A 36 -4.47 19.40 11.79
CA THR A 36 -4.58 20.83 12.09
C THR A 36 -4.42 21.62 10.81
N THR A 37 -5.20 22.68 10.65
CA THR A 37 -5.09 23.59 9.52
C THR A 37 -4.53 24.91 10.01
N HIS A 38 -3.49 25.42 9.35
CA HIS A 38 -3.04 26.78 9.59
C HIS A 38 -3.92 27.76 8.81
N GLU A 39 -4.52 28.71 9.50
CA GLU A 39 -5.18 29.86 8.87
C GLU A 39 -4.15 30.99 8.76
N SER A 40 -3.82 31.39 7.54
CA SER A 40 -2.93 32.54 7.33
C SER A 40 -3.63 33.83 7.80
N TYR A 41 -2.83 34.84 8.19
CA TYR A 41 -3.35 36.17 8.55
C TYR A 41 -4.13 36.87 7.42
N ALA A 42 -3.99 36.40 6.17
CA ALA A 42 -4.70 36.91 5.00
C ALA A 42 -6.03 36.18 4.71
N GLY A 43 -6.39 35.15 5.49
CA GLY A 43 -7.61 34.36 5.26
C GLY A 43 -7.47 33.22 4.25
N ASP A 44 -6.32 33.11 3.57
CA ASP A 44 -6.03 31.96 2.70
C ASP A 44 -5.78 30.71 3.56
N ARG A 45 -6.69 29.74 3.43
CA ARG A 45 -6.62 28.48 4.18
C ARG A 45 -5.65 27.52 3.46
N VAL A 46 -4.64 27.05 4.19
CA VAL A 46 -3.68 26.05 3.70
C VAL A 46 -4.28 24.65 3.88
N VAL A 47 -5.29 24.35 3.07
CA VAL A 47 -6.15 23.15 3.21
C VAL A 47 -5.47 21.87 2.72
N ALA A 48 -5.98 20.72 3.17
CA ALA A 48 -5.37 19.42 2.91
C ALA A 48 -5.40 19.02 1.42
N GLU A 49 -6.44 19.44 0.72
CA GLU A 49 -6.75 19.10 -0.68
C GLU A 49 -5.74 19.69 -1.66
N ARG A 50 -5.02 20.74 -1.27
CA ARG A 50 -3.94 21.32 -2.08
C ARG A 50 -2.79 20.35 -2.36
N ALA A 51 -2.60 19.33 -1.51
CA ALA A 51 -1.56 18.34 -1.74
C ALA A 51 -1.97 17.27 -2.76
N VAL A 52 -3.17 17.34 -3.34
CA VAL A 52 -3.68 16.34 -4.29
C VAL A 52 -4.44 17.00 -5.44
N ASP A 53 -4.22 18.29 -5.68
CA ASP A 53 -4.89 19.03 -6.74
C ASP A 53 -4.10 19.04 -8.06
N GLY A 54 -2.90 18.45 -8.09
CA GLY A 54 -2.04 18.39 -9.25
C GLY A 54 -1.32 19.70 -9.55
N LEU A 55 -1.31 20.66 -8.61
CA LEU A 55 -0.69 21.97 -8.75
C LEU A 55 0.45 22.13 -7.76
N TYR A 56 1.69 22.10 -8.24
CA TYR A 56 2.89 22.26 -7.39
C TYR A 56 4.02 23.03 -8.08
N THR A 57 3.64 23.95 -8.98
CA THR A 57 4.57 24.87 -9.65
C THR A 57 5.05 26.01 -8.74
N ASP A 58 4.23 26.40 -7.77
CA ASP A 58 4.52 27.45 -6.81
C ASP A 58 4.61 26.87 -5.38
N LEU A 59 5.83 26.51 -5.01
CA LEU A 59 6.16 25.86 -3.75
C LEU A 59 6.38 26.87 -2.61
N ARG A 60 5.84 28.09 -2.73
CA ARG A 60 5.82 29.09 -1.64
C ARG A 60 4.67 28.82 -0.68
N TRP A 61 4.86 29.22 0.57
CA TRP A 61 3.81 29.15 1.58
C TRP A 61 2.56 29.93 1.17
N GLU A 62 2.75 31.16 0.69
CA GLU A 62 1.70 32.01 0.12
C GLU A 62 1.36 31.69 -1.34
N GLY A 63 1.97 30.68 -1.95
CA GLY A 63 1.77 30.30 -3.35
C GLY A 63 0.42 29.62 -3.63
N GLY A 64 -0.31 29.23 -2.58
CA GLY A 64 -1.65 28.66 -2.70
C GLY A 64 -1.71 27.20 -3.16
N GLN A 65 -0.57 26.54 -3.32
CA GLN A 65 -0.42 25.21 -3.94
C GLN A 65 0.16 24.15 -2.98
N CYS A 66 0.07 24.38 -1.67
CA CYS A 66 0.52 23.42 -0.68
C CYS A 66 -0.47 23.31 0.47
N ALA A 67 -0.56 22.11 1.04
CA ALA A 67 -1.17 21.81 2.33
C ALA A 67 -0.19 22.07 3.48
N GLY A 68 -0.72 22.45 4.65
CA GLY A 68 0.07 22.99 5.74
C GLY A 68 -0.55 22.77 7.10
N SER A 69 0.17 22.10 8.01
CA SER A 69 -0.24 21.93 9.40
C SER A 69 0.01 23.18 10.24
N ALA A 70 -0.74 23.34 11.33
CA ALA A 70 -0.50 24.42 12.30
C ALA A 70 0.83 24.26 13.07
N LEU A 71 1.37 25.37 13.55
CA LEU A 71 2.54 25.41 14.44
C LEU A 71 2.16 24.94 15.86
N GLY A 72 3.16 24.56 16.67
CA GLY A 72 2.96 24.25 18.09
C GLY A 72 2.63 22.79 18.40
N GLN A 73 2.27 21.99 17.40
CA GLN A 73 1.92 20.57 17.60
C GLN A 73 3.14 19.66 17.65
N ARG A 74 3.07 18.59 18.43
CA ARG A 74 4.14 17.56 18.50
C ARG A 74 3.92 16.39 17.55
N THR A 75 2.74 16.30 16.96
CA THR A 75 2.37 15.36 15.91
C THR A 75 1.59 16.10 14.83
N ALA A 76 1.75 15.69 13.58
CA ALA A 76 1.00 16.25 12.47
C ALA A 76 0.66 15.13 11.49
N GLU A 77 -0.62 15.02 11.15
CA GLU A 77 -1.14 14.01 10.25
C GLU A 77 -1.78 14.67 9.05
N TRP A 78 -1.55 14.10 7.87
CA TRP A 78 -2.27 14.38 6.65
C TRP A 78 -2.65 13.05 6.01
N ARG A 79 -3.83 12.96 5.39
CA ARG A 79 -4.26 11.75 4.68
C ARG A 79 -5.16 12.05 3.49
N VAL A 80 -5.15 11.15 2.51
CA VAL A 80 -6.06 11.14 1.37
C VAL A 80 -6.91 9.87 1.36
N ASP A 81 -8.20 10.01 1.01
CA ASP A 81 -9.13 8.89 0.79
C ASP A 81 -9.21 8.57 -0.71
N LEU A 82 -8.68 7.42 -1.11
CA LEU A 82 -8.68 7.00 -2.52
C LEU A 82 -10.09 6.62 -3.05
N GLY A 83 -11.11 6.62 -2.19
CA GLY A 83 -12.50 6.29 -2.49
C GLY A 83 -12.82 4.80 -2.40
N GLY A 84 -11.82 3.96 -2.15
CA GLY A 84 -11.94 2.52 -1.95
C GLY A 84 -10.56 1.88 -1.84
N VAL A 85 -10.51 0.60 -1.52
CA VAL A 85 -9.23 -0.13 -1.50
C VAL A 85 -8.64 -0.19 -2.91
N ARG A 86 -7.37 0.18 -3.05
CA ARG A 86 -6.62 0.19 -4.31
C ARG A 86 -5.27 -0.49 -4.12
N SER A 87 -4.77 -1.07 -5.20
CA SER A 87 -3.41 -1.59 -5.24
C SER A 87 -2.46 -0.43 -5.52
N ILE A 88 -1.64 -0.08 -4.53
CA ILE A 88 -0.68 1.02 -4.60
C ILE A 88 0.68 0.43 -4.98
N HIS A 89 1.42 1.07 -5.88
CA HIS A 89 2.78 0.70 -6.26
C HIS A 89 3.81 1.61 -5.58
N HIS A 90 3.61 2.92 -5.71
CA HIS A 90 4.54 3.90 -5.17
C HIS A 90 3.84 5.25 -4.91
N ILE A 91 4.49 6.06 -4.09
CA ILE A 91 3.99 7.35 -3.66
C ILE A 91 5.10 8.37 -3.88
N PHE A 92 4.76 9.50 -4.49
CA PHE A 92 5.64 10.66 -4.55
C PHE A 92 5.21 11.72 -3.56
N ILE A 93 6.16 12.43 -2.97
CA ILE A 93 5.92 13.56 -2.09
C ILE A 93 6.77 14.74 -2.55
N GLN A 94 6.10 15.78 -3.02
CA GLN A 94 6.68 17.09 -3.30
C GLN A 94 6.48 17.96 -2.06
N TYR A 95 7.57 18.45 -1.47
CA TYR A 95 7.54 19.26 -0.26
C TYR A 95 7.75 20.74 -0.58
N MET A 96 7.29 21.61 0.32
CA MET A 96 7.47 23.05 0.20
C MET A 96 8.97 23.45 0.19
N THR A 97 9.34 24.35 -0.72
CA THR A 97 10.73 24.83 -0.86
C THR A 97 10.86 26.35 -0.75
N GLY A 98 9.74 27.08 -0.83
CA GLY A 98 9.73 28.53 -0.99
C GLY A 98 10.16 29.00 -2.38
N ASN A 99 10.14 28.13 -3.40
CA ASN A 99 10.76 28.33 -4.72
C ASN A 99 12.26 28.68 -4.63
N ARG A 100 12.93 28.16 -3.59
CA ARG A 100 14.37 28.32 -3.38
C ARG A 100 15.07 27.01 -3.70
N VAL A 101 16.39 27.11 -3.87
CA VAL A 101 17.26 25.93 -4.02
C VAL A 101 17.03 24.97 -2.84
N TRP A 102 16.93 23.68 -3.17
CA TRP A 102 16.73 22.62 -2.18
C TRP A 102 18.10 22.10 -1.72
N ASP A 103 18.59 22.66 -0.62
CA ASP A 103 19.85 22.29 0.02
C ASP A 103 19.71 22.34 1.55
N GLU A 104 20.80 22.04 2.28
CA GLU A 104 20.79 22.04 3.75
C GLU A 104 20.39 23.39 4.38
N ASN A 105 20.55 24.51 3.67
CA ASN A 105 20.25 25.84 4.15
C ASN A 105 18.78 26.22 3.92
N ASN A 106 18.06 25.49 3.08
CA ASN A 106 16.63 25.66 2.90
C ASN A 106 15.91 25.42 4.25
N VAL A 107 15.08 26.36 4.67
CA VAL A 107 14.42 26.34 5.99
C VAL A 107 13.48 25.15 6.17
N TYR A 108 12.88 24.66 5.07
CA TYR A 108 11.91 23.57 5.09
C TYR A 108 12.55 22.18 5.26
N THR A 109 13.86 22.04 5.01
CA THR A 109 14.60 20.79 5.29
C THR A 109 14.66 20.47 6.78
N ARG A 110 14.38 21.43 7.67
CA ARG A 110 14.37 21.22 9.12
C ARG A 110 13.20 20.37 9.59
N SER A 111 12.04 20.47 8.94
CA SER A 111 10.81 19.80 9.37
C SER A 111 10.47 18.54 8.59
N PHE A 112 11.10 18.33 7.43
CA PHE A 112 10.76 17.23 6.54
C PHE A 112 11.28 15.85 7.02
N PRO A 113 12.55 15.68 7.44
CA PRO A 113 13.08 14.37 7.84
C PRO A 113 12.35 13.70 9.02
N GLY A 114 12.38 12.37 9.12
CA GLY A 114 11.78 11.58 10.20
C GLY A 114 10.26 11.37 10.07
N PHE A 115 9.68 11.63 8.90
CA PHE A 115 8.28 11.34 8.61
C PHE A 115 8.05 9.84 8.41
N SER A 116 6.78 9.44 8.47
CA SER A 116 6.32 8.08 8.17
C SER A 116 5.12 8.14 7.24
N VAL A 117 4.99 7.13 6.39
CA VAL A 117 3.84 6.93 5.52
C VAL A 117 3.19 5.59 5.87
N TYR A 118 1.87 5.60 6.00
CA TYR A 118 1.05 4.43 6.29
C TYR A 118 0.04 4.21 5.17
N ILE A 119 -0.28 2.95 4.92
CA ILE A 119 -1.41 2.54 4.07
C ILE A 119 -2.43 1.86 4.99
N SER A 120 -3.68 2.32 4.96
CA SER A 120 -4.75 1.78 5.81
C SER A 120 -6.05 1.60 5.05
N ASN A 121 -6.88 0.66 5.51
CA ASN A 121 -8.27 0.53 5.04
C ASN A 121 -9.24 1.42 5.83
N THR A 122 -8.78 2.01 6.93
CA THR A 122 -9.53 2.94 7.76
C THR A 122 -8.84 4.32 7.80
N ALA A 123 -9.53 5.33 8.31
CA ALA A 123 -8.94 6.66 8.51
C ALA A 123 -7.87 6.70 9.62
N ASN A 124 -7.66 5.59 10.34
CA ASN A 124 -6.69 5.50 11.43
C ASN A 124 -5.42 4.78 10.96
N LYS A 125 -4.26 5.38 11.23
CA LYS A 125 -2.95 4.82 10.86
C LYS A 125 -2.58 3.55 11.64
N GLU A 126 -3.09 3.40 12.87
CA GLU A 126 -2.77 2.24 13.72
C GLU A 126 -3.41 0.94 13.22
N ASP A 127 -4.47 1.06 12.40
CA ASP A 127 -5.11 -0.09 11.75
C ASP A 127 -4.40 -0.50 10.45
N GLY A 128 -3.43 0.31 9.99
CA GLY A 128 -2.75 0.17 8.73
C GLY A 128 -1.36 -0.46 8.84
N VAL A 129 -0.67 -0.50 7.70
CA VAL A 129 0.71 -0.95 7.59
C VAL A 129 1.64 0.26 7.47
N LEU A 130 2.74 0.23 8.23
CA LEU A 130 3.84 1.17 8.08
C LEU A 130 4.56 0.88 6.76
N CYS A 131 4.29 1.70 5.76
CA CYS A 131 4.87 1.60 4.43
C CYS A 131 6.31 2.12 4.42
N PHE A 132 6.53 3.29 5.02
CA PHE A 132 7.83 3.94 5.03
C PHE A 132 8.03 4.68 6.33
N ARG A 133 9.26 4.64 6.85
CA ARG A 133 9.71 5.49 7.95
C ARG A 133 11.10 5.99 7.63
N ASP A 134 11.22 7.31 7.52
CA ASP A 134 12.51 7.94 7.42
C ASP A 134 13.28 7.78 8.74
N LYS A 135 14.48 7.22 8.64
CA LYS A 135 15.45 7.09 9.74
C LYS A 135 16.80 7.70 9.40
N ASN A 136 17.03 8.07 8.14
CA ASN A 136 18.37 8.28 7.58
C ASN A 136 18.54 9.65 6.94
N TYR A 137 17.47 10.28 6.48
CA TYR A 137 17.63 11.58 5.83
C TYR A 137 18.03 12.63 6.86
N THR A 138 18.92 13.50 6.40
CA THR A 138 19.33 14.71 7.09
C THR A 138 18.87 15.92 6.30
N ARG A 139 19.08 17.13 6.82
CA ARG A 139 18.80 18.36 6.08
C ARG A 139 19.52 18.44 4.74
N ALA A 140 20.70 17.84 4.63
CA ALA A 140 21.51 17.86 3.42
C ALA A 140 21.16 16.74 2.43
N THR A 141 20.52 15.65 2.89
CA THR A 141 20.35 14.43 2.07
C THR A 141 18.91 14.11 1.72
N ILE A 142 17.92 14.74 2.37
CA ILE A 142 16.52 14.54 2.00
C ILE A 142 16.27 15.06 0.58
N PRO A 143 15.77 14.26 -0.36
CA PRO A 143 15.45 14.73 -1.71
C PRO A 143 14.08 15.44 -1.72
N ASN A 144 13.82 16.18 -2.79
CA ASN A 144 12.51 16.76 -3.07
C ASN A 144 12.38 16.90 -4.60
N LEU A 145 11.67 16.05 -5.33
CA LEU A 145 10.68 15.01 -4.99
C LEU A 145 11.21 13.78 -4.21
N VAL A 146 10.43 13.25 -3.26
CA VAL A 146 10.70 11.94 -2.62
C VAL A 146 9.89 10.84 -3.32
N ASN A 147 10.52 9.72 -3.68
CA ASN A 147 9.86 8.53 -4.21
C ASN A 147 9.87 7.39 -3.19
N ILE A 148 8.69 6.88 -2.83
CA ILE A 148 8.50 5.83 -1.84
C ILE A 148 7.84 4.63 -2.53
N THR A 149 8.60 3.55 -2.70
CA THR A 149 8.03 2.27 -3.15
C THR A 149 7.16 1.70 -2.05
N CYS A 150 5.91 1.39 -2.39
CA CYS A 150 4.89 0.99 -1.43
C CYS A 150 3.86 0.05 -2.05
N SER A 151 4.24 -1.21 -2.26
CA SER A 151 3.39 -2.24 -2.86
C SER A 151 2.40 -2.81 -1.85
N TYR A 152 1.28 -2.13 -1.61
CA TYR A 152 0.26 -2.59 -0.67
C TYR A 152 -1.16 -2.20 -1.10
N HIS A 153 -2.16 -2.87 -0.54
CA HIS A 153 -3.57 -2.56 -0.77
C HIS A 153 -4.10 -1.68 0.36
N GLY A 154 -4.70 -0.55 0.01
CA GLY A 154 -5.34 0.31 1.00
C GLY A 154 -6.28 1.35 0.42
N ARG A 155 -7.09 1.94 1.29
CA ARG A 155 -8.00 3.04 0.94
C ARG A 155 -7.41 4.40 1.28
N TYR A 156 -6.63 4.48 2.35
CA TYR A 156 -6.04 5.71 2.86
C TYR A 156 -4.52 5.65 2.75
N VAL A 157 -3.93 6.72 2.22
CA VAL A 157 -2.50 7.01 2.37
C VAL A 157 -2.36 8.10 3.41
N ILE A 158 -1.57 7.84 4.45
CA ILE A 158 -1.46 8.70 5.64
C ILE A 158 0.00 9.11 5.81
N TYR A 159 0.28 10.41 5.65
CA TYR A 159 1.53 11.03 6.02
C TYR A 159 1.50 11.43 7.49
N TYR A 160 2.51 11.03 8.24
CA TYR A 160 2.58 11.26 9.68
C TYR A 160 3.95 11.75 10.11
N ASN A 161 3.97 12.85 10.85
CA ASN A 161 5.17 13.40 11.46
C ASN A 161 5.04 13.34 12.99
N ASN A 162 6.07 12.82 13.65
CA ASN A 162 6.10 12.65 15.10
C ASN A 162 7.40 13.19 15.71
N ARG A 163 7.27 14.11 16.66
CA ARG A 163 8.37 14.77 17.38
C ARG A 163 8.28 14.59 18.89
N THR A 164 7.66 13.49 19.32
CA THR A 164 7.52 13.16 20.76
C THR A 164 8.78 12.52 21.35
N HIS A 165 9.69 12.00 20.52
CA HIS A 165 10.89 11.28 20.94
C HIS A 165 12.17 11.90 20.35
N PRO A 166 13.33 11.80 21.03
CA PRO A 166 14.63 12.26 20.52
C PRO A 166 14.98 11.66 19.14
N PRO A 167 15.77 12.35 18.28
CA PRO A 167 16.54 13.57 18.54
C PRO A 167 15.76 14.88 18.33
N TYR A 168 14.47 14.81 18.03
CA TYR A 168 13.71 15.98 17.62
C TYR A 168 12.96 16.62 18.81
N TYR A 169 13.39 17.83 19.20
CA TYR A 169 12.78 18.62 20.27
C TYR A 169 11.92 19.79 19.73
N THR A 170 11.49 19.68 18.48
CA THR A 170 10.76 20.73 17.74
C THR A 170 9.31 20.34 17.47
N TYR A 171 8.55 21.25 16.87
CA TYR A 171 7.19 20.97 16.38
C TYR A 171 7.19 20.03 15.17
N ALA A 172 6.13 19.24 15.04
CA ALA A 172 5.85 18.44 13.86
C ALA A 172 5.15 19.33 12.83
N LEU A 173 5.74 19.49 11.65
CA LEU A 173 5.18 20.30 10.57
C LEU A 173 5.06 19.47 9.28
N ASN A 174 3.92 19.61 8.63
CA ASN A 174 3.62 19.02 7.33
C ASN A 174 3.41 20.18 6.35
N HIS A 175 4.29 20.31 5.35
CA HIS A 175 4.18 21.31 4.28
C HIS A 175 4.22 20.59 2.92
N LEU A 176 3.15 19.88 2.63
CA LEU A 176 3.04 18.99 1.46
C LEU A 176 2.49 19.80 0.28
N CYS A 177 3.25 19.90 -0.81
CA CYS A 177 2.77 20.60 -2.01
C CYS A 177 2.10 19.64 -2.98
N GLU A 178 2.59 18.40 -3.11
CA GLU A 178 1.87 17.36 -3.85
C GLU A 178 2.17 15.98 -3.25
N VAL A 179 1.17 15.11 -3.23
CA VAL A 179 1.27 13.71 -2.86
C VAL A 179 0.58 12.90 -3.96
N GLU A 180 1.39 12.34 -4.85
CA GLU A 180 0.90 11.50 -5.95
C GLU A 180 0.94 10.03 -5.52
N VAL A 181 -0.17 9.31 -5.66
CA VAL A 181 -0.27 7.89 -5.28
C VAL A 181 -0.50 7.07 -6.54
N TYR A 182 0.53 6.39 -7.02
CA TYR A 182 0.46 5.61 -8.26
C TYR A 182 0.11 4.15 -7.99
N GLY A 183 -0.89 3.66 -8.72
CA GLY A 183 -1.35 2.29 -8.60
C GLY A 183 -2.36 1.93 -9.68
N CYS A 184 -3.05 0.80 -9.50
CA CYS A 184 -4.10 0.38 -10.41
C CYS A 184 -5.45 1.05 -10.07
N PRO A 185 -6.14 1.64 -11.07
CA PRO A 185 -7.40 2.36 -10.82
C PRO A 185 -8.54 1.42 -10.40
N SER A 186 -8.50 0.18 -10.88
CA SER A 186 -9.45 -0.88 -10.53
C SER A 186 -8.83 -1.85 -9.51
N PRO A 187 -9.59 -2.24 -8.47
CA PRO A 187 -9.14 -3.24 -7.51
C PRO A 187 -9.05 -4.63 -8.15
N GLY A 188 -8.20 -5.49 -7.61
CA GLY A 188 -8.06 -6.87 -8.08
C GLY A 188 -7.29 -7.03 -9.40
N TYR A 189 -6.61 -5.97 -9.86
CA TYR A 189 -5.74 -6.02 -11.04
C TYR A 189 -4.29 -5.73 -10.68
N TYR A 190 -3.37 -6.32 -11.43
CA TYR A 190 -1.93 -6.17 -11.29
C TYR A 190 -1.22 -6.14 -12.65
N GLY A 191 0.10 -6.01 -12.59
CA GLY A 191 0.99 -5.93 -13.74
C GLY A 191 1.16 -4.50 -14.23
N LYS A 192 2.13 -4.30 -15.13
CA LYS A 192 2.52 -2.97 -15.62
C LYS A 192 1.36 -2.17 -16.22
N ASN A 193 0.36 -2.85 -16.77
CA ASN A 193 -0.78 -2.23 -17.44
C ASN A 193 -2.09 -2.36 -16.65
N CYS A 194 -2.06 -2.85 -15.41
CA CYS A 194 -3.27 -3.09 -14.61
C CYS A 194 -4.35 -3.90 -15.34
N SER A 195 -3.94 -4.87 -16.16
CA SER A 195 -4.83 -5.67 -17.02
C SER A 195 -4.87 -7.14 -16.64
N LEU A 196 -4.02 -7.57 -15.70
CA LEU A 196 -4.00 -8.95 -15.22
C LEU A 196 -4.83 -9.04 -13.94
N GLU A 197 -5.81 -9.94 -13.89
CA GLU A 197 -6.61 -10.16 -12.70
C GLU A 197 -5.82 -10.92 -11.63
N CYS A 198 -5.92 -10.48 -10.38
CA CYS A 198 -5.39 -11.21 -9.25
C CYS A 198 -5.96 -12.64 -9.21
N PRO A 199 -5.15 -13.64 -8.82
CA PRO A 199 -5.63 -15.01 -8.70
C PRO A 199 -6.91 -15.12 -7.85
N GLN A 200 -7.89 -15.88 -8.33
CA GLN A 200 -9.24 -15.97 -7.74
C GLN A 200 -9.25 -16.35 -6.25
N ASN A 201 -8.27 -17.16 -5.83
CA ASN A 201 -8.15 -17.69 -4.48
C ASN A 201 -7.20 -16.88 -3.59
N CYS A 202 -6.71 -15.73 -4.05
CA CYS A 202 -6.12 -14.76 -3.14
C CYS A 202 -7.18 -14.29 -2.14
N GLN A 203 -6.79 -14.16 -0.87
CA GLN A 203 -7.62 -13.56 0.16
C GLN A 203 -8.03 -12.14 -0.27
N ASP A 204 -9.32 -11.83 -0.13
CA ASP A 204 -9.95 -10.56 -0.52
C ASP A 204 -9.76 -10.13 -1.99
N GLY A 205 -9.23 -11.01 -2.85
CA GLY A 205 -8.91 -10.71 -4.24
C GLY A 205 -7.67 -9.82 -4.42
N TYR A 206 -6.81 -9.73 -3.40
CA TYR A 206 -5.62 -8.89 -3.41
C TYR A 206 -4.34 -9.68 -3.72
N CYS A 207 -3.50 -9.12 -4.59
CA CYS A 207 -2.21 -9.68 -4.96
C CYS A 207 -1.18 -8.57 -5.15
N ASP A 208 0.10 -8.90 -5.10
CA ASP A 208 1.19 -7.97 -5.37
C ASP A 208 1.00 -7.30 -6.74
N ILE A 209 1.14 -5.98 -6.79
CA ILE A 209 0.81 -5.19 -7.98
C ILE A 209 1.75 -5.45 -9.15
N VAL A 210 2.94 -6.00 -8.91
CA VAL A 210 3.94 -6.29 -9.95
C VAL A 210 3.92 -7.77 -10.30
N GLU A 211 4.06 -8.62 -9.29
CA GLU A 211 4.24 -10.07 -9.45
C GLU A 211 2.91 -10.82 -9.51
N GLY A 212 1.83 -10.29 -8.94
CA GLY A 212 0.55 -10.98 -8.83
C GLY A 212 0.54 -12.16 -7.86
N THR A 213 1.48 -12.17 -6.92
CA THR A 213 1.52 -13.13 -5.81
C THR A 213 0.50 -12.73 -4.74
N CYS A 214 -0.25 -13.69 -4.21
CA CYS A 214 -1.20 -13.43 -3.13
C CYS A 214 -0.46 -13.15 -1.82
N LEU A 215 -0.98 -12.21 -1.02
CA LEU A 215 -0.49 -12.01 0.36
C LEU A 215 -0.91 -13.17 1.27
N ASP A 216 -2.14 -13.66 1.07
CA ASP A 216 -2.69 -14.82 1.76
C ASP A 216 -3.68 -15.55 0.84
N CYS A 217 -3.94 -16.83 1.12
CA CYS A 217 -4.88 -17.66 0.37
C CYS A 217 -6.21 -17.80 1.10
N LYS A 218 -7.30 -17.91 0.32
CA LYS A 218 -8.58 -18.37 0.86
C LYS A 218 -8.43 -19.77 1.47
N PRO A 219 -9.23 -20.13 2.50
CA PRO A 219 -9.14 -21.45 3.11
C PRO A 219 -9.30 -22.60 2.12
N GLY A 220 -8.47 -23.64 2.26
CA GLY A 220 -8.45 -24.78 1.34
C GLY A 220 -7.50 -24.64 0.16
N TYR A 221 -6.77 -23.52 0.05
CA TYR A 221 -5.79 -23.27 -1.01
C TYR A 221 -4.40 -22.91 -0.45
N ILE A 222 -3.37 -23.15 -1.27
CA ILE A 222 -1.96 -22.89 -0.97
C ILE A 222 -1.18 -22.48 -2.23
N GLY A 223 0.02 -21.95 -2.03
CA GLY A 223 0.97 -21.55 -3.06
C GLY A 223 0.98 -20.04 -3.27
N SER A 224 2.03 -19.52 -3.91
CA SER A 224 2.22 -18.07 -4.08
C SER A 224 1.11 -17.36 -4.87
N ARG A 225 0.32 -18.11 -5.65
CA ARG A 225 -0.86 -17.62 -6.38
C ARG A 225 -2.16 -18.31 -5.95
N CYS A 226 -2.15 -19.10 -4.88
CA CYS A 226 -3.32 -19.81 -4.35
C CYS A 226 -4.04 -20.73 -5.37
N ASN A 227 -3.31 -21.23 -6.35
CA ASN A 227 -3.85 -22.08 -7.42
C ASN A 227 -3.83 -23.58 -7.06
N GLN A 228 -3.28 -23.95 -5.90
CA GLN A 228 -3.19 -25.34 -5.46
C GLN A 228 -4.21 -25.57 -4.34
N GLU A 229 -4.99 -26.64 -4.46
CA GLU A 229 -5.89 -27.07 -3.39
C GLU A 229 -5.10 -27.80 -2.29
N CYS A 230 -5.56 -27.70 -1.05
CA CYS A 230 -5.01 -28.46 0.05
C CYS A 230 -5.15 -29.97 -0.19
N GLN A 231 -4.07 -30.70 0.11
CA GLN A 231 -4.10 -32.16 0.11
C GLN A 231 -5.04 -32.70 1.19
N THR A 232 -5.55 -33.92 1.00
CA THR A 232 -6.31 -34.62 2.04
C THR A 232 -5.47 -34.71 3.32
N GLY A 233 -6.06 -34.41 4.48
CA GLY A 233 -5.34 -34.36 5.75
C GLY A 233 -5.17 -32.97 6.32
N VAL A 234 -5.31 -31.93 5.50
CA VAL A 234 -5.08 -30.55 5.90
C VAL A 234 -6.21 -29.63 5.45
N TYR A 235 -6.41 -28.55 6.19
CA TYR A 235 -7.47 -27.57 5.97
C TYR A 235 -6.99 -26.15 6.33
N ARG A 236 -7.86 -25.15 6.18
CA ARG A 236 -7.59 -23.71 6.43
C ARG A 236 -6.75 -23.06 5.33
N ALA A 237 -6.55 -21.75 5.42
CA ALA A 237 -5.65 -20.98 4.56
C ALA A 237 -4.23 -21.55 4.66
N ASN A 238 -3.57 -21.68 3.51
CA ASN A 238 -2.23 -22.24 3.37
C ASN A 238 -2.06 -23.66 3.97
N CYS A 239 -3.17 -24.40 4.11
CA CYS A 239 -3.19 -25.77 4.63
C CYS A 239 -2.51 -25.94 6.00
N LEU A 240 -2.59 -24.91 6.86
CA LEU A 240 -1.91 -24.89 8.16
C LEU A 240 -2.65 -25.65 9.27
N GLY A 241 -3.88 -26.11 9.03
CA GLY A 241 -4.65 -26.93 9.98
C GLY A 241 -4.60 -28.41 9.62
N ASN A 242 -4.47 -29.29 10.61
CA ASN A 242 -4.54 -30.74 10.42
C ASN A 242 -5.95 -31.27 10.69
N CYS A 243 -6.45 -32.15 9.81
CA CYS A 243 -7.67 -32.91 10.08
C CYS A 243 -7.46 -33.84 11.29
N SER A 244 -8.52 -34.09 12.06
CA SER A 244 -8.43 -34.99 13.20
C SER A 244 -8.30 -36.47 12.78
N LEU A 245 -7.50 -37.23 13.52
CA LEU A 245 -7.43 -38.70 13.41
C LEU A 245 -8.72 -39.40 13.86
N THR A 246 -9.55 -38.70 14.64
CA THR A 246 -10.77 -39.23 15.28
C THR A 246 -12.03 -38.91 14.47
N CYS A 247 -11.90 -38.30 13.29
CA CYS A 247 -12.97 -38.30 12.31
C CYS A 247 -13.37 -39.74 11.96
N VAL A 248 -14.63 -39.99 11.56
CA VAL A 248 -15.08 -41.32 11.09
C VAL A 248 -14.15 -41.88 10.00
N HIS A 249 -13.66 -41.02 9.11
CA HIS A 249 -12.54 -41.32 8.23
C HIS A 249 -11.30 -40.57 8.74
N PRO A 250 -10.30 -41.26 9.33
CA PRO A 250 -9.12 -40.62 9.92
C PRO A 250 -8.44 -39.65 8.94
N MET A 251 -8.06 -38.46 9.42
CA MET A 251 -7.42 -37.41 8.63
C MET A 251 -8.24 -36.91 7.43
N LYS A 252 -9.52 -37.28 7.29
CA LYS A 252 -10.35 -36.82 6.17
C LYS A 252 -11.42 -35.86 6.68
N CYS A 253 -11.20 -34.58 6.41
CA CYS A 253 -12.10 -33.50 6.78
C CYS A 253 -12.30 -32.52 5.62
N ASP A 254 -13.28 -31.63 5.75
CA ASP A 254 -13.48 -30.53 4.82
C ASP A 254 -12.25 -29.59 4.82
N ARG A 255 -11.70 -29.33 3.64
CA ARG A 255 -10.46 -28.54 3.47
C ARG A 255 -10.59 -27.06 3.85
N VAL A 256 -11.81 -26.52 3.92
CA VAL A 256 -12.05 -25.11 4.24
C VAL A 256 -12.18 -24.96 5.75
N THR A 257 -13.03 -25.79 6.36
CA THR A 257 -13.50 -25.66 7.74
C THR A 257 -12.83 -26.63 8.73
N GLY A 258 -12.27 -27.72 8.23
CA GLY A 258 -11.75 -28.80 9.04
C GLY A 258 -12.82 -29.78 9.55
N HIS A 259 -14.06 -29.66 9.07
CA HIS A 259 -15.19 -30.45 9.54
C HIS A 259 -15.08 -31.94 9.15
N CYS A 260 -15.26 -32.85 10.09
CA CYS A 260 -15.26 -34.29 9.83
C CYS A 260 -16.57 -34.71 9.16
N ASN A 261 -16.58 -34.82 7.82
CA ASN A 261 -17.74 -35.30 7.07
C ASN A 261 -18.06 -36.75 7.47
N GLY A 262 -19.24 -36.96 8.06
CA GLY A 262 -19.66 -38.26 8.61
C GLY A 262 -19.58 -38.38 10.13
N GLY A 263 -19.10 -37.34 10.83
CA GLY A 263 -19.05 -37.29 12.29
C GLY A 263 -17.78 -37.88 12.90
N CYS A 264 -17.86 -38.22 14.18
CA CYS A 264 -16.73 -38.64 15.00
C CYS A 264 -16.71 -40.14 15.30
N GLN A 265 -15.51 -40.67 15.50
CA GLN A 265 -15.32 -41.99 16.10
C GLN A 265 -15.95 -42.05 17.50
N ARG A 266 -16.22 -43.28 17.97
CA ARG A 266 -16.81 -43.49 19.30
C ARG A 266 -15.93 -42.86 20.38
N GLY A 267 -16.57 -42.17 21.33
CA GLY A 267 -15.87 -41.44 22.39
C GLY A 267 -15.45 -40.01 22.02
N TRP A 268 -15.70 -39.55 20.79
CA TRP A 268 -15.33 -38.19 20.35
C TRP A 268 -16.55 -37.37 19.93
N THR A 269 -16.46 -36.05 20.08
CA THR A 269 -17.51 -35.08 19.76
C THR A 269 -16.93 -33.77 19.23
N GLY A 270 -17.80 -32.83 18.87
CA GLY A 270 -17.44 -31.57 18.24
C GLY A 270 -17.34 -31.66 16.72
N VAL A 271 -17.41 -30.53 16.03
CA VAL A 271 -17.46 -30.50 14.55
C VAL A 271 -16.15 -30.96 13.89
N ARG A 272 -15.05 -30.97 14.65
CA ARG A 272 -13.71 -31.42 14.22
C ARG A 272 -13.24 -32.67 14.97
N CYS A 273 -14.09 -33.24 15.82
CA CYS A 273 -13.80 -34.44 16.62
C CYS A 273 -12.60 -34.30 17.57
N GLU A 274 -12.31 -33.09 18.07
CA GLU A 274 -11.15 -32.82 18.93
C GLU A 274 -11.47 -32.96 20.43
N GLU A 275 -12.74 -33.25 20.78
CA GLU A 275 -13.22 -33.32 22.16
C GLU A 275 -13.61 -34.75 22.53
N GLU A 276 -13.12 -35.25 23.66
CA GLU A 276 -13.56 -36.54 24.21
C GLU A 276 -14.93 -36.41 24.89
N LYS A 277 -15.80 -37.39 24.68
CA LYS A 277 -17.06 -37.49 25.41
C LYS A 277 -16.75 -37.89 26.85
N GLN A 278 -17.06 -37.00 27.79
CA GLN A 278 -17.09 -37.38 29.20
C GLN A 278 -18.24 -38.36 29.41
N GLU A 279 -17.92 -39.61 29.68
CA GLU A 279 -18.90 -40.57 30.19
C GLU A 279 -19.24 -40.14 31.63
N THR A 280 -20.37 -39.47 31.81
CA THR A 280 -20.96 -39.33 33.14
C THR A 280 -21.33 -40.73 33.65
N PRO A 281 -20.89 -41.11 34.87
CA PRO A 281 -21.15 -42.43 35.44
C PRO A 281 -22.63 -42.80 35.51
#